data_AF-I1CR56-F1
#
_entry.id   AF-I1CR56-F1
#
_cell.length_a   1.000
_cell.length_b   1.000
_cell.length_c   1.000
_cell.angle_alpha   90.00
_cell.angle_beta   90.00
_cell.angle_gamma   90.00
#
_symmetry.space_group_name_H-M   'P 1'
#
loop_
_entity.id
_entity.type
_entity.pdbx_description
1 polymer ?
#
loop_
_entity_poly.entity_id
_entity_poly.type
_entity_poly.pdbx_seq_one_letter_code
_entity_poly.pdbx_strand_id
1 'polypeptide(L)'
;MDIQTSLGTTNKHSYDQKNIRRRVYDALNVLMAMNIITKDKKVIKWLGIPECYKSTSDDLLLKEIRKEQERQVDLMNSLDLLRGVVKDKMSKHVHIRNIIWRNQQQPSTDRIDLPFFIIQCPPQHDIQSNQHSAVVSFISDQQPSQVIIEDTEVLRHLNA
;
A
#
# COMPACT_ATOMS: atom_id res chain seq x y z
N MET A 1 38.23 -52.78 60.04
CA MET A 1 37.59 -53.51 58.92
C MET A 1 36.13 -53.16 59.00
N ASP A 2 35.53 -52.65 57.92
CA ASP A 2 34.17 -53.00 57.52
C ASP A 2 33.90 -52.43 56.12
N ILE A 3 33.53 -53.36 55.24
CA ILE A 3 33.16 -53.21 53.85
C ILE A 3 31.63 -53.04 53.84
N GLN A 4 31.09 -52.30 52.85
CA GLN A 4 29.67 -52.02 52.55
C GLN A 4 29.19 -50.69 53.16
N THR A 5 28.90 -49.63 52.39
CA THR A 5 27.75 -49.59 51.46
C THR A 5 27.95 -48.48 50.41
N SER A 6 28.66 -48.82 49.34
CA SER A 6 28.54 -48.20 48.02
C SER A 6 27.46 -48.99 47.29
N LEU A 7 26.27 -48.45 47.05
CA LEU A 7 25.34 -49.00 46.04
C LEU A 7 24.13 -48.10 45.66
N GLY A 8 24.03 -46.85 46.13
CA GLY A 8 22.86 -45.98 45.87
C GLY A 8 23.05 -44.87 44.84
N THR A 9 24.28 -44.42 44.58
CA THR A 9 24.57 -43.22 43.76
C THR A 9 25.09 -43.55 42.36
N THR A 10 25.57 -44.76 42.11
CA THR A 10 26.23 -45.16 40.85
C THR A 10 25.25 -45.41 39.70
N ASN A 11 24.03 -45.88 40.00
CA ASN A 11 23.05 -46.21 38.97
C ASN A 11 22.52 -44.96 38.26
N LYS A 12 22.21 -43.88 38.98
CA LYS A 12 21.66 -42.65 38.38
C LYS A 12 22.67 -42.01 37.40
N HIS A 13 23.94 -41.92 37.80
CA HIS A 13 25.02 -41.44 36.93
C HIS A 13 25.25 -42.34 35.70
N SER A 14 25.03 -43.66 35.82
CA SER A 14 25.15 -44.59 34.69
C SER A 14 24.03 -44.42 33.66
N TYR A 15 22.78 -44.28 34.13
CA TYR A 15 21.62 -44.01 33.26
C TYR A 15 21.77 -42.66 32.54
N ASP A 16 22.24 -41.64 33.24
CA ASP A 16 22.50 -40.32 32.66
C ASP A 16 23.62 -40.41 31.61
N GLN A 17 24.71 -41.14 31.87
CA GLN A 17 25.79 -41.31 30.89
C GLN A 17 25.32 -41.98 29.59
N LYS A 18 24.47 -43.00 29.67
CA LYS A 18 23.92 -43.67 28.48
C LYS A 18 23.01 -42.73 27.68
N ASN A 19 22.16 -41.97 28.37
CA ASN A 19 21.26 -41.01 27.73
C ASN A 19 22.04 -39.89 27.04
N ILE A 20 23.03 -39.31 27.73
CA ILE A 20 23.90 -38.26 27.20
C ILE A 20 24.63 -38.76 25.96
N ARG A 21 25.23 -39.96 25.99
CA ARG A 21 25.88 -40.56 24.81
C ARG A 21 24.92 -40.65 23.63
N ARG A 22 23.71 -41.18 23.84
CA ARG A 22 22.69 -41.33 22.79
C ARG A 22 22.36 -39.98 22.14
N ARG A 23 22.13 -38.94 22.96
CA ARG A 23 21.77 -37.59 22.51
C ARG A 23 22.91 -36.87 21.80
N VAL A 24 24.14 -37.04 22.28
CA VAL A 24 25.33 -36.46 21.63
C VAL A 24 25.48 -37.02 20.22
N TYR A 25 25.26 -38.32 20.00
CA TYR A 25 25.31 -38.87 18.65
C TYR A 25 24.19 -38.35 17.75
N ASP A 26 22.97 -38.18 18.27
CA ASP A 26 21.88 -37.58 17.49
C ASP A 26 22.24 -36.17 17.04
N ALA A 27 22.76 -35.33 17.95
CA ALA A 27 23.20 -33.98 17.63
C ALA A 27 24.35 -33.98 16.62
N LEU A 28 25.39 -34.80 16.82
CA LEU A 28 26.54 -34.87 15.91
C LEU A 28 26.15 -35.35 14.51
N ASN A 29 25.25 -36.33 14.41
CA ASN A 29 24.80 -36.86 13.12
C ASN A 29 23.99 -35.81 12.34
N VAL A 30 23.11 -35.07 13.02
CA VAL A 30 22.37 -33.97 12.38
C VAL A 30 23.32 -32.86 11.94
N LEU A 31 24.25 -32.43 12.80
CA LEU A 31 25.22 -31.40 12.44
C LEU A 31 26.13 -31.82 11.27
N MET A 32 26.44 -33.11 11.16
CA MET A 32 27.20 -33.66 10.04
C MET A 32 26.38 -33.73 8.76
N ALA A 33 25.12 -34.17 8.84
CA ALA A 33 24.19 -34.18 7.69
C ALA A 33 23.91 -32.77 7.17
N MET A 34 23.88 -31.78 8.06
CA MET A 34 23.77 -30.37 7.74
C MET A 34 25.09 -29.78 7.22
N ASN A 35 26.18 -30.54 7.10
CA ASN A 35 27.50 -30.08 6.67
C ASN A 35 28.09 -28.94 7.53
N ILE A 36 27.73 -28.89 8.82
CA ILE A 36 28.23 -27.91 9.80
C ILE A 36 29.52 -28.41 10.45
N ILE A 37 29.63 -29.71 10.63
CA ILE A 37 30.82 -30.39 11.14
C ILE A 37 31.18 -31.57 10.23
N THR A 38 32.45 -31.97 10.24
CA THR A 38 32.88 -33.25 9.66
C THR A 38 33.62 -34.09 10.69
N LYS A 39 33.53 -35.41 10.55
CA LYS A 39 34.20 -36.37 11.43
C LYS A 39 35.16 -37.23 10.62
N ASP A 40 36.44 -37.12 10.93
CA ASP A 40 37.46 -38.04 10.45
C ASP A 40 37.97 -38.87 11.64
N LYS A 41 37.62 -40.16 11.66
CA LYS A 41 37.94 -41.09 12.76
C LYS A 41 37.52 -40.53 14.13
N LYS A 42 38.48 -40.07 14.93
CA LYS A 42 38.28 -39.51 16.28
C LYS A 42 38.36 -37.97 16.33
N VAL A 43 38.51 -37.32 15.18
CA VAL A 43 38.63 -35.87 15.05
C VAL A 43 37.33 -35.31 14.49
N ILE A 44 36.77 -34.31 15.17
CA ILE A 44 35.62 -33.53 14.69
C ILE A 44 36.15 -32.15 14.31
N LYS A 45 35.91 -31.73 13.07
CA LYS A 45 36.28 -30.40 12.57
C LYS A 45 35.02 -29.56 12.41
N TRP A 46 35.08 -28.31 12.86
CA TRP A 46 34.06 -27.31 12.62
C TRP A 46 34.20 -26.75 11.21
N LEU A 47 33.18 -26.91 10.37
CA LEU A 47 33.16 -26.37 9.00
C LEU A 47 32.48 -25.01 8.92
N GLY A 48 31.71 -24.64 9.94
CA GLY A 48 30.90 -23.42 9.96
C GLY A 48 29.47 -23.69 9.51
N ILE A 49 28.66 -22.64 9.40
CA ILE A 49 27.32 -22.69 8.83
C ILE A 49 27.46 -22.35 7.32
N PRO A 50 27.30 -23.31 6.39
CA PRO A 50 27.25 -23.02 4.96
C PRO A 50 26.34 -21.86 4.53
N GLU A 51 26.73 -21.22 3.43
CA GLU A 51 26.16 -19.95 3.00
C GLU A 51 24.69 -20.05 2.55
N CYS A 52 24.26 -21.21 2.06
CA CYS A 52 22.89 -21.41 1.58
C CYS A 52 21.81 -21.18 2.64
N TYR A 53 22.13 -21.34 3.93
CA TYR A 53 21.19 -21.03 5.02
C TYR A 53 21.44 -19.68 5.71
N LYS A 54 22.47 -18.93 5.31
CA LYS A 54 22.71 -17.57 5.81
C LYS A 54 22.01 -16.48 5.00
N SER A 55 21.84 -16.67 3.70
CA SER A 55 21.36 -15.62 2.79
C SER A 55 20.02 -15.91 2.13
N THR A 56 19.70 -17.19 1.86
CA THR A 56 18.54 -17.54 1.04
C THR A 56 17.20 -17.24 1.72
N SER A 57 17.05 -17.57 3.01
CA SER A 57 15.77 -17.38 3.71
C SER A 57 15.47 -15.91 3.97
N ASP A 58 16.46 -15.13 4.36
CA ASP A 58 16.28 -13.72 4.69
C ASP A 58 16.09 -12.88 3.42
N ASP A 59 16.89 -13.08 2.35
CA ASP A 59 16.75 -12.30 1.12
C ASP A 59 15.38 -12.53 0.43
N LEU A 60 14.88 -13.77 0.43
CA LEU A 60 13.54 -14.08 -0.10
C LEU A 60 12.44 -13.44 0.74
N LEU A 61 12.55 -13.50 2.08
CA LEU A 61 11.60 -12.85 2.97
C LEU A 61 11.61 -11.32 2.80
N LEU A 62 12.79 -10.71 2.69
CA LEU A 62 12.92 -9.27 2.44
C LEU A 62 12.31 -8.88 1.09
N LYS A 63 12.46 -9.70 0.05
CA LYS A 63 11.83 -9.46 -1.26
C LYS A 63 10.30 -9.51 -1.18
N GLU A 64 9.74 -10.51 -0.51
CA GLU A 64 8.28 -10.61 -0.31
C GLU A 64 7.75 -9.43 0.54
N ILE A 65 8.47 -9.04 1.59
CA ILE A 65 8.11 -7.85 2.40
C ILE A 65 8.08 -6.59 1.53
N ARG A 66 9.11 -6.37 0.69
CA ARG A 66 9.17 -5.20 -0.20
C ARG A 66 8.01 -5.20 -1.21
N LYS A 67 7.73 -6.35 -1.82
CA LYS A 67 6.64 -6.51 -2.77
C LYS A 67 5.27 -6.22 -2.13
N GLU A 68 5.05 -6.68 -0.91
CA GLU A 68 3.82 -6.39 -0.17
C GLU A 68 3.73 -4.92 0.23
N GLN A 69 4.84 -4.28 0.60
CA GLN A 69 4.90 -2.84 0.87
C GLN A 69 4.54 -2.01 -0.37
N GLU A 70 5.09 -2.34 -1.54
CA GLU A 70 4.75 -1.69 -2.81
C GLU A 70 3.25 -1.84 -3.12
N ARG A 71 2.72 -3.06 -2.97
CA ARG A 71 1.28 -3.33 -3.15
C ARG A 71 0.40 -2.50 -2.21
N GLN A 72 0.83 -2.30 -0.96
CA GLN A 72 0.10 -1.49 0.01
C GLN A 72 0.10 -0.01 -0.37
N VAL A 73 1.22 0.52 -0.87
CA VAL A 73 1.30 1.90 -1.37
C VAL A 73 0.36 2.11 -2.55
N ASP A 74 0.37 1.19 -3.53
CA ASP A 74 -0.51 1.27 -4.70
C ASP A 74 -1.99 1.20 -4.31
N LEU A 75 -2.33 0.31 -3.37
CA LEU A 75 -3.69 0.20 -2.85
C LEU A 75 -4.12 1.51 -2.16
N MET A 76 -3.25 2.11 -1.35
CA MET A 76 -3.55 3.34 -0.64
C MET A 76 -3.78 4.52 -1.61
N ASN A 77 -2.93 4.64 -2.64
CA ASN A 77 -3.11 5.62 -3.71
C ASN A 77 -4.44 5.43 -4.46
N SER A 78 -4.82 4.19 -4.75
CA SER A 78 -6.09 3.87 -5.40
C SER A 78 -7.29 4.22 -4.52
N LEU A 79 -7.20 3.95 -3.21
CA LEU A 79 -8.24 4.31 -2.25
C LEU A 79 -8.40 5.82 -2.13
N ASP A 80 -7.32 6.58 -2.10
CA ASP A 80 -7.38 8.04 -2.03
C ASP A 80 -8.00 8.64 -3.31
N LEU A 81 -7.65 8.12 -4.48
CA LEU A 81 -8.29 8.49 -5.74
C LEU A 81 -9.79 8.19 -5.71
N LEU A 82 -10.17 6.97 -5.33
CA LEU A 82 -11.56 6.55 -5.26
C LEU A 82 -12.36 7.41 -4.26
N ARG A 83 -11.76 7.72 -3.11
CA ARG A 83 -12.35 8.60 -2.10
C ARG A 83 -12.60 10.00 -2.67
N GLY A 84 -11.65 10.55 -3.43
CA GLY A 84 -11.82 11.81 -4.15
C GLY A 84 -13.00 11.76 -5.12
N VAL A 85 -13.06 10.73 -5.97
CA VAL A 85 -14.14 10.54 -6.95
C VAL A 85 -15.51 10.42 -6.27
N VAL A 86 -15.61 9.66 -5.18
CA VAL A 86 -16.87 9.51 -4.42
C VAL A 86 -17.29 10.83 -3.78
N LYS A 87 -16.35 11.57 -3.18
CA LYS A 87 -16.61 12.90 -2.61
C LYS A 87 -17.14 13.87 -3.66
N ASP A 88 -16.54 13.89 -4.83
CA ASP A 88 -16.97 14.75 -5.94
C ASP A 88 -18.36 14.37 -6.45
N LYS A 89 -18.64 13.07 -6.62
CA LYS A 89 -19.98 12.59 -7.00
C LYS A 89 -21.04 12.96 -5.97
N MET A 90 -20.75 12.80 -4.68
CA MET A 90 -21.67 13.14 -3.60
C MET A 90 -21.92 14.65 -3.53
N SER A 91 -20.85 15.44 -3.66
CA SER A 91 -20.93 16.91 -3.73
C SER A 91 -21.84 17.36 -4.89
N LYS A 92 -21.61 16.86 -6.10
CA LYS A 92 -22.46 17.14 -7.27
C LYS A 92 -23.92 16.74 -7.02
N HIS A 93 -24.15 15.58 -6.41
CA HIS A 93 -25.51 15.12 -6.08
C HIS A 93 -26.23 16.09 -5.14
N VAL A 94 -25.56 16.54 -4.08
CA VAL A 94 -26.13 17.49 -3.12
C VAL A 94 -26.47 18.81 -3.81
N HIS A 95 -25.55 19.39 -4.58
CA HIS A 95 -25.82 20.67 -5.25
C HIS A 95 -27.00 20.59 -6.23
N ILE A 96 -27.07 19.52 -7.04
CA ILE A 96 -28.18 19.31 -7.97
C ILE A 96 -29.49 19.18 -7.20
N ARG A 97 -29.52 18.41 -6.11
CA ARG A 97 -30.72 18.27 -5.27
C ARG A 97 -31.16 19.60 -4.68
N ASN A 98 -30.23 20.40 -4.18
CA ASN A 98 -30.52 21.71 -3.58
C ASN A 98 -31.10 22.68 -4.63
N ILE A 99 -30.54 22.72 -5.84
CA ILE A 99 -31.07 23.56 -6.92
C ILE A 99 -32.44 23.07 -7.40
N ILE A 100 -32.66 21.76 -7.54
CA ILE A 100 -33.99 21.21 -7.87
C ILE A 100 -35.01 21.64 -6.82
N TRP A 101 -34.69 21.48 -5.54
CA TRP A 101 -35.57 21.86 -4.45
C TRP A 101 -35.87 23.36 -4.43
N ARG A 102 -34.85 24.22 -4.58
CA ARG A 102 -35.02 25.67 -4.66
C ARG A 102 -35.90 26.08 -5.85
N ASN A 103 -35.66 25.49 -7.02
CA ASN A 103 -36.39 25.80 -8.24
C ASN A 103 -37.85 25.32 -8.18
N GLN A 104 -38.17 24.29 -7.38
CA GLN A 104 -39.55 23.88 -7.12
C GLN A 104 -40.34 24.94 -6.33
N GLN A 105 -39.67 25.65 -5.42
CA GLN A 105 -40.30 26.68 -4.58
C GLN A 105 -40.42 28.03 -5.31
N GLN A 106 -39.43 28.37 -6.14
CA GLN A 106 -39.36 29.63 -6.87
C GLN A 106 -39.09 29.38 -8.36
N PRO A 107 -40.13 29.09 -9.15
CA PRO A 107 -39.98 28.91 -10.59
C PRO A 107 -39.66 30.26 -11.25
N SER A 108 -38.50 30.36 -11.91
CA SER A 108 -38.12 31.50 -12.76
C SER A 108 -38.45 31.23 -14.23
N THR A 109 -38.80 32.28 -14.96
CA THR A 109 -39.01 32.23 -16.42
C THR A 109 -37.69 32.29 -17.19
N ASP A 110 -36.67 32.94 -16.62
CA ASP A 110 -35.31 32.98 -17.15
C ASP A 110 -34.48 31.90 -16.46
N ARG A 111 -33.94 30.95 -17.24
CA ARG A 111 -33.22 29.78 -16.74
C ARG A 111 -32.20 29.26 -17.75
N ILE A 112 -31.14 28.68 -17.20
CA ILE A 112 -30.12 27.93 -17.94
C ILE A 112 -30.22 26.49 -17.47
N ASP A 113 -30.50 25.58 -18.41
CA ASP A 113 -30.60 24.15 -18.12
C ASP A 113 -29.20 23.52 -18.08
N LEU A 114 -29.03 22.50 -17.22
CA LEU A 114 -27.82 21.69 -17.17
C LEU A 114 -27.81 20.66 -18.32
N PRO A 115 -26.65 20.26 -18.86
CA PRO A 115 -25.31 20.72 -18.53
C PRO A 115 -24.90 21.99 -19.30
N PHE A 116 -24.07 22.83 -18.69
CA PHE A 116 -23.50 24.02 -19.35
C PHE A 116 -22.08 24.32 -18.83
N PHE A 117 -21.37 25.18 -19.53
CA PHE A 117 -20.13 25.80 -19.06
C PHE A 117 -20.18 27.30 -19.33
N ILE A 118 -19.46 28.07 -18.53
CA ILE A 118 -19.34 29.52 -18.65
C ILE A 118 -17.91 29.82 -19.09
N ILE A 119 -17.76 30.66 -20.11
CA ILE A 119 -16.46 31.21 -20.48
C ILE A 119 -16.38 32.62 -19.91
N GLN A 120 -15.51 32.83 -18.93
CA GLN A 120 -15.20 34.18 -18.44
C GLN A 120 -14.05 34.78 -19.28
N CYS A 121 -14.37 35.78 -20.08
CA CYS A 121 -13.41 36.47 -20.95
C CYS A 121 -13.02 37.85 -20.40
N PRO A 122 -11.77 38.31 -20.60
CA PRO A 122 -11.38 39.70 -20.31
C PRO A 122 -12.07 40.70 -21.26
N PRO A 123 -12.11 42.00 -20.93
CA PRO A 123 -12.84 43.00 -21.71
C PRO A 123 -12.41 43.13 -23.18
N GLN A 124 -11.15 42.80 -23.50
CA GLN A 124 -10.60 42.83 -24.86
C GLN A 124 -10.61 41.43 -25.48
N HIS A 125 -11.68 41.11 -26.18
CA HIS A 125 -11.87 39.84 -26.88
C HIS A 125 -12.73 40.04 -28.13
N ASP A 126 -12.52 39.21 -29.15
CA ASP A 126 -13.36 39.11 -30.33
C ASP A 126 -14.13 37.78 -30.30
N ILE A 127 -15.46 37.84 -30.41
CA ILE A 127 -16.32 36.65 -30.43
C ILE A 127 -16.91 36.50 -31.83
N GLN A 128 -16.50 35.43 -32.50
CA GLN A 128 -17.07 35.02 -33.77
C GLN A 128 -17.94 33.79 -33.53
N SER A 129 -19.26 33.96 -33.55
CA SER A 129 -20.21 32.86 -33.39
C SER A 129 -20.97 32.59 -34.68
N ASN A 130 -21.20 31.31 -34.96
CA ASN A 130 -22.15 30.83 -35.96
C ASN A 130 -23.13 29.85 -35.27
N GLN A 131 -24.07 29.27 -36.03
CA GLN A 131 -25.10 28.39 -35.47
C GLN A 131 -24.57 27.12 -34.75
N HIS A 132 -23.32 26.71 -35.02
CA HIS A 132 -22.76 25.44 -34.53
C HIS A 132 -21.43 25.58 -33.76
N SER A 133 -20.82 26.77 -33.76
CA SER A 133 -19.53 27.01 -33.12
C SER A 133 -19.35 28.48 -32.78
N ALA A 134 -18.69 28.75 -31.65
CA ALA A 134 -18.17 30.06 -31.31
C ALA A 134 -16.65 29.98 -31.15
N VAL A 135 -15.94 30.93 -31.76
CA VAL A 135 -14.51 31.13 -31.63
C VAL A 135 -14.29 32.42 -30.86
N VAL A 136 -13.54 32.33 -29.77
CA VAL A 136 -13.15 33.48 -28.97
C VAL A 136 -11.67 33.74 -29.19
N SER A 137 -11.35 34.91 -29.74
CA SER A 137 -9.97 35.34 -29.99
C SER A 137 -9.57 36.41 -28.97
N PHE A 138 -8.35 36.31 -28.44
CA PHE A 138 -7.82 37.21 -27.42
C PHE A 138 -6.73 38.08 -28.04
N ILE A 139 -6.83 39.39 -27.85
CA ILE A 139 -5.98 40.38 -28.54
C ILE A 139 -4.62 40.57 -27.84
N SER A 140 -4.40 39.95 -26.67
CA SER A 140 -3.22 40.16 -25.82
C SER A 140 -2.43 38.87 -25.57
N ASP A 141 -1.09 38.95 -25.71
CA ASP A 141 -0.11 37.91 -25.36
C ASP A 141 0.07 37.71 -23.85
N GLN A 142 -0.52 38.58 -23.02
CA GLN A 142 -0.59 38.36 -21.59
C GLN A 142 -1.56 37.20 -21.35
N GLN A 143 -1.05 36.07 -20.82
CA GLN A 143 -1.81 34.88 -20.44
C GLN A 143 -3.25 35.26 -20.07
N PRO A 144 -4.23 35.01 -20.95
CA PRO A 144 -5.59 35.37 -20.63
C PRO A 144 -5.96 34.50 -19.44
N SER A 145 -6.37 35.12 -18.33
CA SER A 145 -6.95 34.42 -17.19
C SER A 145 -8.35 33.92 -17.55
N GLN A 146 -8.49 33.26 -18.70
CA GLN A 146 -9.69 32.58 -19.13
C GLN A 146 -9.97 31.50 -18.10
N VAL A 147 -11.11 31.64 -17.43
CA VAL A 147 -11.63 30.60 -16.56
C VAL A 147 -12.84 30.03 -17.29
N ILE A 148 -12.66 28.85 -17.90
CA ILE A 148 -13.79 28.01 -18.27
C ILE A 148 -14.32 27.45 -16.96
N ILE A 149 -15.54 27.82 -16.61
CA ILE A 149 -16.19 27.41 -15.37
C ILE A 149 -17.26 26.38 -15.74
N GLU A 150 -17.06 25.16 -15.31
CA GLU A 150 -18.05 24.08 -15.50
C GLU A 150 -19.28 24.31 -14.62
N ASP A 151 -20.43 23.78 -15.03
CA ASP A 151 -21.66 23.83 -14.22
C ASP A 151 -21.45 23.39 -12.76
N THR A 152 -20.66 22.34 -12.52
CA THR A 152 -20.37 21.83 -11.17
C THR A 152 -19.54 22.78 -10.30
N GLU A 153 -18.81 23.71 -10.90
CA GLU A 153 -18.12 24.78 -10.19
C GLU A 153 -19.07 25.93 -9.88
N VAL A 154 -19.94 26.30 -10.82
CA VAL A 154 -21.00 27.27 -10.57
C VAL A 154 -21.88 26.81 -9.43
N LEU A 155 -22.32 25.55 -9.47
CA LEU A 155 -23.13 24.92 -8.44
C LEU A 155 -22.45 24.86 -7.06
N ARG A 156 -21.12 24.80 -7.00
CA ARG A 156 -20.36 24.86 -5.74
C ARG A 156 -20.38 26.26 -5.09
N HIS A 157 -20.41 27.31 -5.91
CA HIS A 157 -20.42 28.70 -5.42
C HIS A 157 -21.83 29.23 -5.16
N LEU A 158 -22.84 28.61 -5.76
CA LEU A 158 -24.22 28.79 -5.40
C LEU A 158 -24.45 28.08 -4.06
N ASN A 159 -24.30 28.81 -2.94
CA ASN A 159 -24.68 28.36 -1.59
C ASN A 159 -26.20 28.10 -1.52
N ALA A 160 -26.67 27.01 -2.16
CA ALA A 160 -28.05 26.54 -2.13
C ALA A 160 -28.19 25.42 -1.11
#